data_AF-A0A7Y5Q1J0-F1
#
_entry.id   AF-A0A7Y5Q1J0-F1
#
_cell.length_a   1.000
_cell.length_b   1.000
_cell.length_c   1.000
_cell.angle_alpha   90.00
_cell.angle_beta   90.00
_cell.angle_gamma   90.00
#
_symmetry.space_group_name_H-M   'P 1'
#
loop_
_entity.id
_entity.type
_entity.pdbx_description
1 polymer ?
#
loop_
_entity_poly.entity_id
_entity_poly.type
_entity_poly.pdbx_seq_one_letter_code
_entity_poly.pdbx_strand_id
1 'polypeptide(L)'
;RLRLDGVALVELAPQTSLQVRTWAADGSGEAVLELSRGGVRIVTAPDFAPRKLRVVTPEAEVSIVGTEFGVDVIENMGTCVCCTHGAIDVRSRIVGNSSRVLEGGMALCFASGAAPMLGDIESEHANVVTALRRYAWPRR
;
A
#
# COMPACT_ATOMS: atom_id res chain seq x y z
N ARG A 1 7.90 12.21 -0.69
CA ARG A 1 8.17 11.18 0.35
C ARG A 1 7.70 11.71 1.70
N LEU A 2 7.10 10.86 2.52
CA LEU A 2 6.63 11.16 3.86
C LEU A 2 7.24 10.14 4.82
N ARG A 3 7.71 10.59 5.98
CA ARG A 3 8.17 9.71 7.06
C ARG A 3 7.16 9.79 8.18
N LEU A 4 6.67 8.64 8.63
CA LEU A 4 5.69 8.54 9.71
C LEU A 4 6.41 7.97 10.94
N ASP A 5 6.57 8.78 11.98
CA ASP A 5 7.21 8.43 13.26
C ASP A 5 8.58 7.71 13.17
N GLY A 6 9.28 7.82 12.04
CA GLY A 6 10.54 7.09 11.80
C GLY A 6 10.38 5.58 11.55
N VAL A 7 9.16 5.04 11.62
CA VAL A 7 8.86 3.60 11.52
C VAL A 7 8.22 3.20 10.20
N ALA A 8 7.75 4.17 9.41
CA ALA A 8 7.27 3.94 8.05
C ALA A 8 7.71 5.06 7.10
N LEU A 9 8.07 4.65 5.88
CA LEU A 9 8.35 5.53 4.75
C LEU A 9 7.26 5.35 3.70
N VAL A 10 6.66 6.46 3.27
CA VAL A 10 5.68 6.50 2.19
C VAL A 10 6.26 7.31 1.03
N GLU A 11 6.41 6.66 -0.12
CA GLU A 11 6.85 7.28 -1.37
C GLU A 11 5.63 7.47 -2.26
N LEU A 12 5.52 8.65 -2.87
CA LEU A 12 4.36 9.05 -3.65
C LEU A 12 4.74 9.06 -5.13
N ALA A 13 3.92 8.43 -5.97
CA ALA A 13 4.01 8.59 -7.41
C ALA A 13 3.60 10.02 -7.83
N PRO A 14 3.97 10.46 -9.04
CA PRO A 14 3.47 11.71 -9.60
C PRO A 14 1.94 11.80 -9.54
N GLN A 15 1.43 13.01 -9.28
CA GLN A 15 0.00 13.30 -9.26
C GLN A 15 -0.83 12.47 -8.26
N THR A 16 -0.21 12.07 -7.15
CA THR A 16 -0.87 11.33 -6.06
C THR A 16 -1.64 12.26 -5.13
N SER A 17 -2.86 11.86 -4.74
CA SER A 17 -3.68 12.53 -3.73
C SER A 17 -3.85 11.62 -2.51
N LEU A 18 -3.15 11.97 -1.43
CA LEU A 18 -3.08 11.20 -0.20
C LEU A 18 -3.43 12.08 1.01
N GLN A 19 -4.36 11.62 1.84
CA GLN A 19 -4.54 12.16 3.19
C GLN A 19 -3.93 11.20 4.21
N VAL A 20 -3.34 11.78 5.26
CA VAL A 20 -2.58 11.02 6.27
C VAL A 20 -3.10 11.36 7.65
N ARG A 21 -3.53 10.33 8.37
CA ARG A 21 -3.76 10.37 9.81
C ARG A 21 -2.70 9.50 10.47
N THR A 22 -1.86 10.10 11.30
CA THR A 22 -0.78 9.39 12.01
C THR A 22 -1.28 8.82 13.35
N TRP A 23 -0.43 8.01 13.99
CA TRP A 23 -0.63 7.52 15.36
C TRP A 23 -0.78 8.66 16.36
N ALA A 24 -1.32 8.34 17.54
CA ALA A 24 -1.24 9.25 18.67
C ALA A 24 0.22 9.48 19.08
N ALA A 25 0.50 10.56 19.82
CA ALA A 25 1.86 10.94 20.20
C ALA A 25 2.58 9.89 21.07
N ASP A 26 1.83 9.04 21.77
CA ASP A 26 2.33 7.89 22.54
C ASP A 26 2.58 6.64 21.67
N GLY A 27 2.41 6.75 20.35
CA GLY A 27 2.55 5.66 19.39
C GLY A 27 1.36 4.69 19.35
N SER A 28 0.29 4.96 20.11
CA SER A 28 -0.91 4.13 20.13
C SER A 28 -1.84 4.41 18.93
N GLY A 29 -2.80 3.51 18.74
CA GLY A 29 -3.80 3.60 17.68
C GLY A 29 -3.33 3.04 16.34
N GLU A 30 -3.91 3.54 15.27
CA GLU A 30 -3.67 3.11 13.90
C GLU A 30 -3.47 4.33 13.01
N ALA A 31 -2.38 4.32 12.24
CA ALA A 31 -2.18 5.29 11.17
C ALA A 31 -3.01 4.88 9.95
N VAL A 32 -3.61 5.86 9.28
CA VAL A 32 -4.45 5.64 8.10
C VAL A 32 -3.99 6.53 6.96
N LEU A 33 -3.76 5.91 5.81
CA LEU A 33 -3.44 6.56 4.54
C LEU A 33 -4.64 6.44 3.62
N GLU A 34 -5.33 7.56 3.36
CA GLU A 34 -6.47 7.61 2.47
C GLU A 34 -5.98 8.07 1.09
N LEU A 35 -5.82 7.12 0.17
CA LEU A 35 -5.32 7.31 -1.19
C LEU A 35 -6.49 7.37 -2.16
N SER A 36 -6.72 8.56 -2.74
CA SER A 36 -7.86 8.78 -3.65
C SER A 36 -7.47 8.72 -5.13
N ARG A 37 -6.19 8.95 -5.45
CA ARG A 37 -5.65 8.93 -6.82
C ARG A 37 -4.14 8.72 -6.78
N GLY A 38 -3.60 8.07 -7.81
CA GLY A 38 -2.17 7.88 -8.00
C GLY A 38 -1.66 6.65 -7.25
N GLY A 39 -0.39 6.69 -6.88
CA GLY A 39 0.34 5.51 -6.41
C GLY A 39 1.19 5.80 -5.19
N VAL A 40 1.28 4.84 -4.29
CA VAL A 40 2.20 4.90 -3.15
C VAL A 40 2.98 3.61 -2.99
N ARG A 41 4.21 3.76 -2.53
CA ARG A 41 5.04 2.66 -2.01
C ARG A 41 5.23 2.88 -0.53
N ILE A 42 5.08 1.81 0.23
CA ILE A 42 5.19 1.83 1.67
C ILE A 42 6.26 0.83 2.09
N VAL A 43 7.16 1.30 2.95
CA VAL A 43 8.20 0.49 3.58
C VAL A 43 8.07 0.70 5.09
N THR A 44 7.91 -0.38 5.84
CA THR A 44 7.91 -0.32 7.32
C THR A 44 9.25 -0.79 7.87
N ALA A 45 9.66 -0.25 9.02
CA ALA A 45 10.85 -0.70 9.73
C ALA A 45 10.69 -2.14 10.29
N PRO A 46 11.79 -2.86 10.56
CA PRO A 46 11.73 -4.21 11.14
C PRO A 46 10.99 -4.30 12.48
N ASP A 47 11.02 -3.22 13.27
CA ASP A 47 10.37 -3.07 14.58
C ASP A 47 8.99 -2.40 14.48
N PHE A 48 8.36 -2.44 13.30
CA PHE A 48 7.06 -1.81 13.07
C PHE A 48 5.96 -2.37 13.98
N ALA A 49 5.97 -3.68 14.26
CA ALA A 49 5.04 -4.27 15.23
C ALA A 49 5.33 -3.73 16.65
N PRO A 50 4.30 -3.40 17.46
CA PRO A 50 2.88 -3.72 17.29
C PRO A 50 2.05 -2.62 16.60
N ARG A 51 2.67 -1.61 15.97
CA ARG A 51 1.94 -0.53 15.31
C ARG A 51 1.10 -1.06 14.15
N LYS A 52 0.00 -0.38 13.89
CA LYS A 52 -0.90 -0.66 12.77
C LYS A 52 -0.90 0.51 11.80
N LEU A 53 -0.83 0.18 10.52
CA LEU A 53 -0.98 1.14 9.43
C LEU A 53 -1.97 0.51 8.44
N ARG A 54 -2.89 1.33 7.97
CA ARG A 54 -3.92 0.94 7.03
C ARG A 54 -3.94 1.88 5.84
N VAL A 55 -4.05 1.31 4.64
CA VAL A 55 -4.24 2.09 3.41
C VAL A 55 -5.67 1.90 2.94
N VAL A 56 -6.39 3.00 2.74
CA VAL A 56 -7.76 3.01 2.25
C VAL A 56 -7.77 3.67 0.89
N THR A 57 -8.31 2.97 -0.08
CA THR A 57 -8.59 3.46 -1.45
C THR A 57 -10.09 3.36 -1.71
N PRO A 58 -10.62 3.86 -2.83
CA PRO A 58 -12.02 3.67 -3.15
C PRO A 58 -12.42 2.18 -3.20
N GLU A 59 -11.60 1.31 -3.79
CA GLU A 59 -11.94 -0.10 -4.00
C GLU A 59 -11.35 -1.07 -2.96
N ALA A 60 -10.29 -0.69 -2.24
CA ALA A 60 -9.56 -1.59 -1.35
C ALA A 60 -9.18 -0.98 0.00
N GLU A 61 -9.11 -1.84 1.00
CA GLU A 61 -8.52 -1.57 2.31
C GLU A 61 -7.36 -2.55 2.53
N VAL A 62 -6.16 -2.03 2.80
CA VAL A 62 -4.95 -2.81 3.01
C VAL A 62 -4.53 -2.69 4.47
N SER A 63 -4.47 -3.82 5.17
CA SER A 63 -3.96 -3.92 6.53
C SER A 63 -2.54 -4.51 6.51
N ILE A 64 -1.64 -3.89 7.26
CA ILE A 64 -0.20 -4.14 7.16
C ILE A 64 0.30 -5.02 8.30
N VAL A 65 1.19 -5.95 7.96
CA VAL A 65 2.05 -6.67 8.91
C VAL A 65 3.50 -6.57 8.43
N GLY A 66 4.24 -5.53 8.85
CA GLY A 66 5.69 -5.37 8.64
C GLY A 66 6.25 -5.81 7.27
N THR A 67 6.32 -4.92 6.28
CA THR A 67 6.45 -5.29 4.86
C THR A 67 6.91 -4.12 3.96
N GLU A 68 7.25 -4.45 2.71
CA GLU A 68 7.33 -3.51 1.59
C GLU A 68 6.26 -3.85 0.55
N PHE A 69 5.43 -2.87 0.21
CA PHE A 69 4.36 -3.04 -0.78
C PHE A 69 4.01 -1.73 -1.49
N GLY A 70 3.28 -1.85 -2.60
CA GLY A 70 2.73 -0.72 -3.35
C GLY A 70 1.21 -0.78 -3.48
N VAL A 71 0.60 0.39 -3.61
CA VAL A 71 -0.83 0.57 -3.85
C VAL A 71 -1.01 1.61 -4.95
N ASP A 72 -1.71 1.23 -6.01
CA ASP A 72 -1.99 2.10 -7.16
C ASP A 72 -3.50 2.15 -7.41
N VAL A 73 -4.04 3.37 -7.47
CA VAL A 73 -5.43 3.63 -7.89
C VAL A 73 -5.42 3.89 -9.38
N ILE A 74 -5.95 2.93 -10.15
CA ILE A 74 -6.00 2.94 -11.61
C ILE A 74 -7.37 3.43 -12.04
N GLU A 75 -7.39 4.57 -12.71
CA GLU A 75 -8.61 5.26 -13.15
C GLU A 75 -9.53 4.32 -13.96
N ASN A 76 -10.80 4.26 -13.58
CA ASN A 76 -11.85 3.41 -14.17
C ASN A 76 -11.61 1.88 -14.12
N MET A 77 -10.52 1.41 -13.50
CA MET A 77 -10.21 -0.01 -13.37
C MET A 77 -10.36 -0.50 -11.93
N GLY A 78 -9.72 0.17 -10.98
CA GLY A 78 -9.78 -0.17 -9.56
C GLY A 78 -8.44 0.05 -8.85
N THR A 79 -8.22 -0.66 -7.75
CA THR A 79 -7.00 -0.54 -6.95
C THR A 79 -6.15 -1.80 -7.05
N CYS A 80 -4.92 -1.65 -7.52
CA CYS A 80 -3.90 -2.70 -7.52
C CYS A 80 -3.03 -2.60 -6.28
N VAL A 81 -2.77 -3.74 -5.64
CA VAL A 81 -1.93 -3.85 -4.44
C VAL A 81 -0.88 -4.91 -4.69
N CYS A 82 0.41 -4.56 -4.56
CA CYS A 82 1.53 -5.46 -4.84
C CYS A 82 2.42 -5.62 -3.60
N CYS A 83 2.58 -6.85 -3.10
CA CYS A 83 3.42 -7.15 -1.94
C CYS A 83 4.82 -7.59 -2.38
N THR A 84 5.81 -6.72 -2.27
CA THR A 84 7.19 -7.02 -2.71
C THR A 84 8.07 -7.62 -1.61
N HIS A 85 7.65 -7.57 -0.34
CA HIS A 85 8.33 -8.24 0.76
C HIS A 85 7.38 -8.52 1.91
N GLY A 86 7.44 -9.68 2.57
CA GLY A 86 6.57 -9.99 3.72
C GLY A 86 5.13 -10.34 3.32
N ALA A 87 4.12 -9.75 4.00
CA ALA A 87 2.72 -10.03 3.71
C ALA A 87 1.78 -8.87 4.10
N ILE A 88 0.66 -8.79 3.38
CA ILE A 88 -0.43 -7.83 3.62
C ILE A 88 -1.78 -8.53 3.52
N ASP A 89 -2.77 -8.00 4.22
CA ASP A 89 -4.16 -8.42 4.07
C ASP A 89 -4.90 -7.34 3.27
N VAL A 90 -5.49 -7.73 2.14
CA VAL A 90 -6.22 -6.84 1.23
C VAL A 90 -7.70 -7.20 1.29
N ARG A 91 -8.53 -6.23 1.63
CA ARG A 91 -9.99 -6.34 1.61
C ARG A 91 -10.55 -5.50 0.48
N SER A 92 -11.37 -6.10 -0.39
CA SER A 92 -12.20 -5.32 -1.31
C SER A 92 -13.27 -4.57 -0.52
N ARG A 93 -13.39 -3.27 -0.76
CA ARG A 93 -14.45 -2.43 -0.17
C ARG A 93 -15.76 -2.51 -0.94
N ILE A 94 -15.72 -2.97 -2.19
CA ILE A 94 -16.90 -3.11 -3.04
C ILE A 94 -17.61 -4.44 -2.76
N VAL A 95 -16.90 -5.56 -2.83
CA VAL A 95 -17.48 -6.90 -2.63
C VAL A 95 -17.24 -7.48 -1.23
N GLY A 96 -16.38 -6.86 -0.42
CA GLY A 96 -16.21 -7.19 0.99
C GLY A 96 -15.31 -8.38 1.32
N ASN A 97 -14.82 -9.12 0.32
CA ASN A 97 -13.92 -10.25 0.54
C ASN A 97 -12.50 -9.79 0.91
N SER A 98 -11.82 -10.61 1.72
CA SER A 98 -10.42 -10.39 2.11
C SER A 98 -9.53 -11.49 1.53
N SER A 99 -8.32 -11.12 1.15
CA SER A 99 -7.28 -12.00 0.63
C SER A 99 -5.95 -11.64 1.27
N ARG A 100 -5.18 -12.65 1.70
CA ARG A 100 -3.81 -12.45 2.13
C ARG A 100 -2.88 -12.51 0.93
N VAL A 101 -2.11 -11.45 0.73
CA VAL A 101 -1.15 -11.33 -0.37
C VAL A 101 0.25 -11.49 0.23
N LEU A 102 0.95 -12.53 -0.20
CA LEU A 102 2.31 -12.84 0.22
C LEU A 102 3.32 -12.12 -0.68
N GLU A 103 4.58 -12.12 -0.25
CA GLU A 103 5.71 -11.65 -1.05
C GLU A 103 5.70 -12.23 -2.46
N GLY A 104 5.85 -11.36 -3.46
CA GLY A 104 5.75 -11.71 -4.87
C GLY A 104 4.33 -11.74 -5.42
N GLY A 105 3.30 -11.55 -4.60
CA GLY A 105 1.90 -11.59 -5.00
C GLY A 105 1.23 -10.21 -5.12
N MET A 106 0.12 -10.17 -5.87
CA MET A 106 -0.73 -8.99 -6.02
C MET A 106 -2.22 -9.29 -5.82
N ALA A 107 -2.98 -8.24 -5.52
CA ALA A 107 -4.43 -8.23 -5.54
C ALA A 107 -4.94 -6.99 -6.29
N LEU A 108 -5.83 -7.18 -7.26
CA LEU A 108 -6.52 -6.10 -7.97
C LEU A 108 -8.00 -6.12 -7.57
N CYS A 109 -8.41 -5.10 -6.82
CA CYS A 109 -9.80 -4.87 -6.45
C CYS A 109 -10.46 -3.99 -7.50
N PHE A 110 -11.38 -4.56 -8.30
CA PHE A 110 -12.01 -3.84 -9.39
C PHE A 110 -13.07 -2.84 -8.93
N ALA A 111 -13.11 -1.69 -9.61
CA ALA A 111 -14.18 -0.70 -9.44
C ALA A 111 -15.54 -1.22 -9.93
N SER A 112 -15.53 -2.20 -10.85
CA SER A 112 -16.74 -2.84 -11.38
C SER A 112 -17.48 -3.72 -10.36
N GLY A 113 -16.86 -4.04 -9.22
CA GLY A 113 -17.39 -5.03 -8.28
C GLY A 113 -17.20 -6.48 -8.73
N ALA A 114 -16.37 -6.73 -9.76
CA ALA A 114 -15.90 -8.08 -10.03
C ALA A 114 -15.09 -8.61 -8.83
N ALA A 115 -15.05 -9.93 -8.68
CA ALA A 115 -14.21 -10.57 -7.67
C ALA A 115 -12.74 -10.12 -7.85
N PRO A 116 -12.02 -9.82 -6.76
CA PRO A 116 -10.62 -9.44 -6.86
C PRO A 116 -9.80 -10.47 -7.61
N MET A 117 -8.94 -9.99 -8.51
CA MET A 117 -7.94 -10.83 -9.17
C MET A 117 -6.74 -10.96 -8.24
N LEU A 118 -6.31 -12.20 -8.01
CA LEU A 118 -5.08 -12.53 -7.30
C LEU A 118 -4.11 -13.18 -8.27
N GLY A 119 -2.82 -12.94 -8.07
CA GLY A 119 -1.78 -13.54 -8.90
C GLY A 119 -0.38 -13.13 -8.49
N ASP A 120 0.59 -13.51 -9.29
CA ASP A 120 1.97 -13.04 -9.15
C ASP A 120 2.05 -11.56 -9.56
N ILE A 121 2.95 -10.81 -8.93
CA ILE A 121 3.22 -9.43 -9.34
C ILE A 121 3.81 -9.46 -10.75
N GLU A 122 3.09 -8.83 -11.68
CA GLU A 122 3.63 -8.60 -13.01
C GLU A 122 4.79 -7.60 -12.98
N SER A 123 5.77 -7.81 -13.87
CA SER A 123 6.97 -6.98 -13.97
C SER A 123 6.65 -5.49 -14.07
N GLU A 124 5.57 -5.11 -14.75
CA GLU A 124 5.14 -3.72 -14.90
C GLU A 124 4.63 -3.11 -13.58
N HIS A 125 3.90 -3.88 -12.78
CA HIS A 125 3.45 -3.46 -11.45
C HIS A 125 4.60 -3.44 -10.43
N ALA A 126 5.50 -4.43 -10.49
CA ALA A 126 6.76 -4.41 -9.73
C ALA A 126 7.61 -3.19 -10.11
N ASN A 127 7.58 -2.75 -11.37
CA ASN A 127 8.30 -1.57 -11.82
C ASN A 127 7.73 -0.30 -11.20
N VAL A 128 6.44 -0.19 -10.89
CA VAL A 128 5.90 0.99 -10.19
C VAL A 128 6.45 1.03 -8.75
N VAL A 129 6.36 -0.08 -8.03
CA VAL A 129 6.92 -0.21 -6.68
C VAL A 129 8.45 -0.01 -6.70
N THR A 130 9.14 -0.51 -7.71
CA THR A 130 10.61 -0.37 -7.85
C THR A 130 11.02 1.02 -8.35
N ALA A 131 10.26 1.65 -9.23
CA ALA A 131 10.50 3.01 -9.70
C ALA A 131 10.34 4.01 -8.56
N LEU A 132 9.42 3.73 -7.63
CA LEU A 132 9.31 4.51 -6.40
C LEU A 132 10.57 4.40 -5.52
N ARG A 133 11.34 3.30 -5.58
CA ARG A 133 12.69 3.23 -4.96
C ARG A 133 13.67 4.25 -5.53
N ARG A 134 13.51 4.71 -6.78
CA ARG A 134 14.45 5.67 -7.40
C ARG A 134 14.41 7.04 -6.71
N TYR A 135 13.41 7.30 -5.89
CA TYR A 135 13.32 8.50 -5.05
C TYR A 135 13.91 8.28 -3.63
N ALA A 136 14.44 7.08 -3.35
CA ALA A 136 15.07 6.69 -2.11
C ALA A 136 16.59 6.92 -2.15
N TRP A 137 17.03 7.98 -1.47
CA TRP A 137 18.39 8.23 -0.97
C TRP A 137 19.44 8.80 -1.96
N PRO A 138 20.25 9.82 -1.57
CA PRO A 138 21.40 10.22 -2.36
C PRO A 138 22.42 9.08 -2.37
N ARG A 139 23.01 8.79 -3.53
CA ARG A 139 24.30 8.09 -3.54
C ARG A 139 25.23 8.87 -2.61
N ARG A 140 25.83 8.19 -1.64
CA ARG A 140 27.06 8.72 -1.01
C ARG A 140 28.10 8.93 -2.10
#